data_AF-A0AAV8WWM7-F1
#
_entry.id   AF-A0AAV8WWM7-F1
#
_cell.length_a   1.000
_cell.length_b   1.000
_cell.length_c   1.000
_cell.angle_alpha   90.00
_cell.angle_beta   90.00
_cell.angle_gamma   90.00
#
_symmetry.space_group_name_H-M   'P 1'
#
loop_
_entity.id
_entity.type
_entity.pdbx_description
1 polymer ?
#
loop_
_entity_poly.entity_id
_entity_poly.type
_entity_poly.pdbx_seq_one_letter_code
_entity_poly.pdbx_strand_id
1 'polypeptide(L)'
;MNVLQLTFAILKPHIMKNPISLEKIQKIILTSNFKIVKSKRKIITLHEAEEFYMEHKDKFFYNRLVTFMTSGPSDLYILAKENAIKDWRTLMGPTKVFKAQFEAPDTIRGKYGLSDTRNATHGSGM
;
A
#
# COMPACT_ATOMS: atom_id res chain seq x y z
N MET A 1 -10.84 14.78 23.48
CA MET A 1 -10.48 13.52 22.80
C MET A 1 -9.99 13.88 21.41
N ASN A 2 -8.82 13.41 20.99
CA ASN A 2 -8.36 13.65 19.62
C ASN A 2 -9.19 12.79 18.67
N VAL A 3 -9.70 13.39 17.59
CA VAL A 3 -10.49 12.70 16.57
C VAL A 3 -9.54 11.85 15.72
N LEU A 4 -9.85 10.56 15.58
CA LEU A 4 -9.05 9.67 14.73
C LEU A 4 -9.45 9.84 13.26
N GLN A 5 -8.45 10.01 12.39
CA GLN A 5 -8.60 9.93 10.94
C GLN A 5 -8.51 8.46 10.50
N LEU A 6 -9.29 8.09 9.48
CA LEU A 6 -9.18 6.81 8.80
C LEU A 6 -8.35 6.93 7.52
N THR A 7 -7.58 5.89 7.20
CA THR A 7 -6.92 5.75 5.92
C THR A 7 -7.11 4.35 5.38
N PHE A 8 -7.23 4.23 4.07
CA PHE A 8 -7.24 2.95 3.39
C PHE A 8 -5.80 2.54 3.05
N ALA A 9 -5.45 1.28 3.29
CA ALA A 9 -4.14 0.75 2.97
C ALA A 9 -4.25 -0.61 2.26
N ILE A 10 -3.37 -0.84 1.28
CA ILE A 10 -3.26 -2.12 0.58
C ILE A 10 -1.81 -2.60 0.69
N LEU A 11 -1.62 -3.86 1.07
CA LEU A 11 -0.39 -4.61 0.83
C LEU A 11 -0.56 -5.42 -0.46
N LYS A 12 0.24 -5.09 -1.48
CA LYS A 12 0.05 -5.56 -2.86
C LYS A 12 0.50 -7.03 -3.03
N PRO A 13 0.10 -7.72 -4.12
CA PRO A 13 0.27 -9.17 -4.24
C PRO A 13 1.69 -9.72 -4.06
N HIS A 14 2.72 -9.01 -4.50
CA HIS A 14 4.12 -9.43 -4.26
C HIS A 14 4.52 -9.49 -2.77
N ILE A 15 3.96 -8.62 -1.91
CA ILE A 15 4.17 -8.70 -0.47
C ILE A 15 3.49 -9.93 0.09
N MET A 16 2.30 -10.26 -0.41
CA MET A 16 1.55 -11.44 0.01
C MET A 16 2.26 -12.76 -0.30
N LYS A 17 3.10 -12.77 -1.35
CA LYS A 17 3.94 -13.91 -1.71
C LYS A 17 5.23 -14.03 -0.88
N ASN A 18 5.54 -13.03 -0.05
CA ASN A 18 6.72 -13.01 0.82
C ASN A 18 6.30 -12.89 2.30
N PRO A 19 6.12 -14.02 3.00
CA PRO A 19 5.64 -14.04 4.39
C PRO A 19 6.48 -13.19 5.35
N ILE A 20 7.80 -13.17 5.16
CA ILE A 20 8.74 -12.39 5.98
C ILE A 20 8.50 -10.88 5.78
N SER A 21 8.30 -10.44 4.53
CA SER A 21 8.02 -9.03 4.23
C SER A 21 6.65 -8.62 4.75
N LEU A 22 5.65 -9.49 4.61
CA LEU A 22 4.31 -9.29 5.15
C LEU A 22 4.35 -9.07 6.67
N GLU A 23 4.98 -9.98 7.42
CA GLU A 23 5.08 -9.89 8.88
C GLU A 23 5.78 -8.59 9.30
N LYS A 24 6.90 -8.24 8.65
CA LYS A 24 7.64 -7.00 8.94
C LYS A 24 6.79 -5.75 8.71
N ILE A 25 6.02 -5.69 7.61
CA ILE A 25 5.17 -4.53 7.33
C ILE A 25 4.00 -4.44 8.32
N GLN A 26 3.38 -5.58 8.68
CA GLN A 26 2.34 -5.60 9.72
C GLN A 26 2.88 -5.11 11.07
N LYS A 27 4.10 -5.53 11.43
CA LYS A 27 4.78 -5.03 12.63
C LYS A 27 5.01 -3.52 12.55
N ILE A 28 5.49 -3.00 11.42
CA ILE A 28 5.67 -1.55 11.20
C ILE A 28 4.36 -0.78 11.43
N ILE A 29 3.23 -1.28 10.92
CA ILE A 29 1.91 -0.64 11.12
C ILE A 29 1.61 -0.52 12.62
N LEU A 30 1.75 -1.61 13.37
CA LEU A 30 1.43 -1.65 14.80
C LEU A 30 2.40 -0.79 15.63
N THR A 31 3.71 -0.89 15.39
CA THR A 31 4.72 -0.11 16.12
C THR A 31 4.68 1.38 15.78
N SER A 32 4.03 1.76 14.68
CA SER A 32 3.80 3.16 14.29
C SER A 32 2.50 3.75 14.86
N ASN A 33 1.89 3.05 15.82
CA ASN A 33 0.68 3.45 16.53
C ASN A 33 -0.57 3.60 15.64
N PHE A 34 -0.64 2.85 14.54
CA PHE A 34 -1.91 2.69 13.82
C PHE A 34 -2.78 1.65 14.49
N LYS A 35 -4.07 1.95 14.63
CA LYS A 35 -5.09 0.96 14.97
C LYS A 35 -5.59 0.30 13.69
N ILE A 36 -5.60 -1.03 13.65
CA ILE A 36 -6.25 -1.77 12.56
C ILE A 36 -7.73 -1.88 12.90
N VAL A 37 -8.57 -1.09 12.23
CA VAL A 37 -10.03 -1.10 12.43
C VAL A 37 -10.66 -2.30 11.75
N LYS A 38 -10.19 -2.60 10.53
CA LYS A 38 -10.66 -3.73 9.74
C LYS A 38 -9.55 -4.22 8.83
N SER A 39 -9.48 -5.53 8.62
CA SER A 39 -8.63 -6.16 7.63
C SER A 39 -9.44 -7.13 6.77
N LYS A 40 -9.01 -7.31 5.51
CA LYS A 40 -9.57 -8.32 4.61
C LYS A 40 -8.51 -8.76 3.61
N ARG A 41 -8.22 -10.06 3.56
CA ARG A 41 -7.44 -10.66 2.46
C ARG A 41 -8.38 -10.94 1.30
N LYS A 42 -8.01 -10.51 0.09
CA LYS A 42 -8.85 -10.68 -1.10
C LYS A 42 -8.02 -10.76 -2.38
N ILE A 43 -8.42 -11.63 -3.31
CA ILE A 43 -8.01 -11.51 -4.72
C ILE A 43 -8.93 -10.47 -5.36
N ILE A 44 -8.35 -9.34 -5.77
CA ILE A 44 -9.09 -8.24 -6.39
C ILE A 44 -9.44 -8.67 -7.82
N THR A 45 -10.70 -8.54 -8.21
CA THR A 45 -11.13 -8.88 -9.57
C THR A 45 -10.65 -7.83 -10.58
N LEU A 46 -10.63 -8.18 -11.86
CA LEU A 46 -10.25 -7.24 -12.92
C LEU A 46 -11.12 -5.97 -12.88
N HIS A 47 -12.43 -6.15 -12.85
CA HIS A 47 -13.39 -5.06 -12.80
C HIS A 47 -13.15 -4.14 -11.59
N GLU A 48 -12.97 -4.70 -10.38
CA GLU A 48 -12.68 -3.91 -9.18
C GLU A 48 -11.37 -3.12 -9.27
N ALA A 49 -10.33 -3.71 -9.88
CA ALA A 49 -9.06 -3.02 -10.07
C ALA A 49 -9.17 -1.89 -11.09
N GLU A 50 -9.92 -2.09 -12.18
CA GLU A 50 -10.17 -1.07 -13.20
C GLU A 50 -10.97 0.11 -12.63
N GLU A 51 -12.03 -0.17 -11.87
CA GLU A 51 -12.81 0.85 -11.17
C GLU A 51 -11.94 1.62 -10.16
N PHE A 52 -11.18 0.89 -9.33
CA PHE A 52 -10.35 1.50 -8.29
C PHE A 52 -9.23 2.38 -8.85
N TYR A 53 -8.68 2.05 -10.02
CA TYR A 53 -7.59 2.79 -10.66
C TYR A 53 -8.06 3.64 -11.85
N MET A 54 -9.35 3.93 -11.97
CA MET A 54 -9.92 4.63 -13.14
C MET A 54 -9.26 5.98 -13.43
N GLU A 55 -8.85 6.73 -12.39
CA GLU A 55 -8.10 7.99 -12.52
C GLU A 55 -6.75 7.84 -13.26
N HIS A 56 -6.27 6.62 -13.45
CA HIS A 56 -5.02 6.32 -14.13
C HIS A 56 -5.23 5.70 -15.52
N LYS A 57 -6.46 5.57 -16.02
CA LYS A 57 -6.79 4.85 -17.26
C LYS A 57 -5.94 5.26 -18.47
N ASP A 58 -5.66 6.56 -18.61
CA ASP A 58 -4.89 7.09 -19.75
C ASP A 58 -3.37 7.10 -19.52
N LYS A 59 -2.89 6.54 -18.41
CA LYS A 59 -1.45 6.47 -18.12
C LYS A 59 -0.86 5.21 -18.76
N PHE A 60 0.34 5.35 -19.33
CA PHE A 60 1.06 4.24 -20.00
C PHE A 60 1.26 2.99 -19.12
N PHE A 61 1.24 3.14 -17.79
CA PHE A 61 1.41 2.04 -16.83
C PHE A 61 0.09 1.39 -16.37
N TYR A 62 -1.07 1.89 -16.79
CA TYR A 62 -2.38 1.47 -16.28
C TYR A 62 -2.62 -0.03 -16.40
N ASN A 63 -2.49 -0.58 -17.62
CA ASN A 63 -2.71 -2.01 -17.85
C ASN A 63 -1.78 -2.87 -16.99
N ARG A 64 -0.50 -2.48 -16.88
CA ARG A 64 0.47 -3.16 -16.02
C ARG A 64 0.09 -3.11 -14.54
N LEU A 65 -0.46 -1.97 -14.08
CA LEU A 65 -0.93 -1.81 -12.71
C LEU A 65 -2.13 -2.73 -12.43
N VAL A 66 -3.15 -2.69 -13.29
CA VAL A 66 -4.37 -3.49 -13.16
C VAL A 66 -4.03 -4.98 -13.19
N THR A 67 -3.31 -5.45 -14.22
CA THR A 67 -2.87 -6.85 -14.32
C THR A 67 -2.05 -7.29 -13.11
N PHE A 68 -1.22 -6.40 -12.55
CA PHE A 68 -0.48 -6.74 -11.35
C PHE A 68 -1.37 -6.87 -10.11
N MET A 69 -2.32 -5.96 -9.92
CA MET A 69 -3.19 -5.96 -8.73
C MET A 69 -4.14 -7.15 -8.69
N THR A 70 -4.46 -7.73 -9.85
CA THR A 70 -5.29 -8.94 -9.98
C THR A 70 -4.49 -10.25 -9.98
N SER A 71 -3.14 -10.20 -9.97
CA SER A 71 -2.28 -11.38 -10.08
C SER A 71 -2.18 -12.27 -8.82
N GLY A 72 -2.94 -11.95 -7.78
CA GLY A 72 -2.97 -12.71 -6.53
C GLY A 72 -3.68 -11.98 -5.40
N PRO A 73 -3.66 -12.54 -4.18
CA PRO A 73 -4.28 -11.92 -3.02
C PRO A 73 -3.56 -10.61 -2.64
N SER A 74 -4.32 -9.66 -2.10
CA SER A 74 -3.84 -8.46 -1.41
C SER A 74 -4.43 -8.43 0.00
N ASP A 75 -3.71 -7.85 0.96
CA ASP A 75 -4.29 -7.49 2.26
C ASP A 75 -4.78 -6.05 2.23
N LEU A 76 -6.07 -5.87 2.53
CA LEU A 76 -6.76 -4.59 2.58
C LEU A 76 -6.96 -4.20 4.05
N TYR A 77 -6.70 -2.95 4.39
CA TYR A 77 -6.83 -2.44 5.75
C TYR A 77 -7.58 -1.11 5.78
N ILE A 78 -8.40 -0.95 6.83
CA ILE A 78 -8.81 0.35 7.35
C ILE A 78 -7.97 0.61 8.59
N LEU A 79 -7.11 1.64 8.53
CA LEU A 79 -6.23 2.03 9.62
C LEU A 79 -6.73 3.34 10.25
N ALA A 80 -6.58 3.49 11.56
CA ALA A 80 -6.96 4.69 12.30
C ALA A 80 -5.80 5.26 13.11
N LYS A 81 -5.63 6.58 13.05
CA LYS A 81 -4.66 7.40 13.80
C LYS A 81 -5.06 8.87 13.67
N GLU A 82 -4.60 9.76 14.54
CA GLU A 82 -4.92 11.20 14.47
C GLU A 82 -4.57 11.82 13.10
N ASN A 83 -3.39 11.50 12.54
CA ASN A 83 -2.94 11.96 11.22
C ASN A 83 -2.75 10.79 10.25
N ALA A 84 -3.70 9.84 10.24
CA ALA A 84 -3.55 8.54 9.59
C ALA A 84 -3.08 8.60 8.13
N ILE A 85 -3.62 9.52 7.33
CA ILE A 85 -3.31 9.60 5.90
C ILE A 85 -1.88 10.10 5.70
N LYS A 86 -1.52 11.22 6.35
CA LYS A 86 -0.16 11.77 6.28
C LYS A 86 0.87 10.78 6.80
N ASP A 87 0.61 10.18 7.96
CA ASP A 87 1.55 9.26 8.60
C ASP A 87 1.73 7.97 7.79
N TRP A 88 0.64 7.45 7.19
CA TRP A 88 0.73 6.26 6.35
C TRP A 88 1.54 6.55 5.09
N ARG A 89 1.34 7.73 4.47
CA ARG A 89 2.14 8.16 3.32
C ARG A 89 3.62 8.30 3.66
N THR A 90 3.95 8.84 4.83
CA THR A 90 5.32 8.93 5.33
C THR A 90 5.94 7.54 5.51
N LEU A 91 5.23 6.59 6.14
CA LEU A 91 5.71 5.22 6.31
C LEU A 91 5.89 4.48 4.98
N MET A 92 4.98 4.70 4.03
CA MET A 92 5.08 4.12 2.69
C MET A 92 6.32 4.63 1.96
N GLY A 93 6.60 5.94 2.05
CA GLY A 93 7.71 6.58 1.32
C GLY A 93 7.37 6.94 -0.13
N PRO A 94 8.36 7.44 -0.90
CA PRO A 94 8.17 7.89 -2.28
C PRO A 94 7.58 6.81 -3.19
N THR A 95 6.65 7.17 -4.08
CA THR A 95 5.99 6.21 -5.00
C THR A 95 6.96 5.52 -5.95
N LYS A 96 7.96 6.28 -6.43
CA LYS A 96 9.02 5.77 -7.32
C LYS A 96 10.03 4.99 -6.48
N VAL A 97 10.18 3.69 -6.76
CA VAL A 97 10.94 2.79 -5.87
C VAL A 97 12.42 3.17 -5.83
N PHE A 98 13.01 3.53 -6.98
CA PHE A 98 14.42 3.97 -7.00
C PHE A 98 14.65 5.20 -6.11
N LYS A 99 13.69 6.14 -6.11
CA LYS A 99 13.74 7.33 -5.25
C LYS A 99 13.59 6.96 -3.78
N ALA A 100 12.68 6.04 -3.47
CA ALA A 100 12.51 5.54 -2.11
C ALA A 100 13.78 4.83 -1.61
N GLN A 101 14.42 4.01 -2.44
CA GLN A 101 15.64 3.30 -2.08
C GLN A 101 16.83 4.24 -1.86
N PHE A 102 16.94 5.31 -2.65
CA PHE A 102 18.04 6.26 -2.54
C PHE A 102 17.85 7.27 -1.41
N GLU A 103 16.67 7.90 -1.32
CA GLU A 103 16.43 9.01 -0.39
C GLU A 103 15.80 8.59 0.93
N ALA A 104 15.08 7.47 0.97
CA ALA A 104 14.32 7.04 2.13
C ALA A 104 14.33 5.50 2.30
N PRO A 105 15.53 4.87 2.36
CA PRO A 105 15.69 3.42 2.32
C PRO A 105 14.95 2.71 3.46
N ASP A 106 14.67 3.42 4.56
CA ASP A 106 13.97 2.87 5.70
C ASP A 106 12.43 2.80 5.58
N THR A 107 11.87 3.44 4.55
CA THR A 107 10.42 3.38 4.28
C THR A 107 10.01 2.02 3.72
N ILE A 108 8.72 1.70 3.77
CA ILE A 108 8.19 0.42 3.26
C ILE A 108 8.53 0.26 1.77
N ARG A 109 8.41 1.30 0.96
CA ARG A 109 8.78 1.27 -0.46
C ARG A 109 10.28 1.15 -0.68
N GLY A 110 11.09 1.78 0.17
CA GLY A 110 12.54 1.65 0.15
C GLY A 110 12.99 0.20 0.39
N LYS A 111 12.44 -0.45 1.43
CA LYS A 111 12.84 -1.82 1.81
C LYS A 111 12.25 -2.92 0.93
N TYR A 112 11.01 -2.76 0.47
CA TYR A 112 10.23 -3.86 -0.12
C TYR A 112 9.71 -3.58 -1.54
N GLY A 113 9.97 -2.39 -2.09
CA GLY A 113 9.60 -2.07 -3.46
C GLY A 113 10.49 -2.79 -4.48
N LEU A 114 9.88 -3.22 -5.59
CA LEU A 114 10.57 -3.88 -6.71
C LEU A 114 10.50 -3.05 -8.00
N SER A 115 9.45 -2.26 -8.20
CA SER A 115 9.25 -1.36 -9.35
C SER A 115 8.12 -0.38 -9.05
N ASP A 116 7.92 0.62 -9.91
CA ASP A 116 6.90 1.66 -9.68
C ASP A 116 5.47 1.11 -9.54
N THR A 117 5.12 0.03 -10.25
CA THR A 117 3.81 -0.64 -10.06
C THR A 117 3.83 -1.62 -8.89
N ARG A 118 4.97 -2.25 -8.62
CA ARG A 118 5.22 -3.21 -7.51
C ARG A 118 6.00 -2.56 -6.38
N ASN A 119 5.42 -1.53 -5.77
CA ASN A 119 6.05 -0.69 -4.76
C ASN A 119 5.54 -1.01 -3.34
N ALA A 120 5.39 -2.28 -2.99
CA ALA A 120 4.87 -2.79 -1.71
C ALA A 120 3.40 -2.42 -1.38
N THR A 121 3.06 -1.14 -1.35
CA THR A 121 1.85 -0.62 -0.70
C THR A 121 1.13 0.48 -1.46
N HIS A 122 -0.16 0.61 -1.19
CA HIS A 122 -1.00 1.74 -1.61
C HIS A 122 -1.68 2.37 -0.39
N GLY A 123 -2.04 3.65 -0.50
CA GLY A 123 -2.89 4.32 0.49
C GLY A 123 -3.56 5.57 -0.03
N SER A 124 -4.54 6.07 0.72
CA SER A 124 -5.33 7.25 0.37
C SER A 124 -4.48 8.50 0.07
N GLY A 125 -4.98 9.32 -0.85
CA GLY A 125 -4.30 10.54 -1.31
C GLY A 125 -4.49 11.75 -0.38
N MET A 126 -5.69 11.90 0.18
CA MET A 126 -6.15 13.01 1.02
C MET A 126 -7.09 12.51 2.10
#